data_AF-A0A2D9CH69-F1
#
_entry.id   AF-A0A2D9CH69-F1
#
_cell.length_a   1.000
_cell.length_b   1.000
_cell.length_c   1.000
_cell.angle_alpha   90.00
_cell.angle_beta   90.00
_cell.angle_gamma   90.00
#
_symmetry.space_group_name_H-M   'P 1'
#
loop_
_entity.id
_entity.type
_entity.pdbx_description
1 polymer ?
#
loop_
_entity_poly.entity_id
_entity_poly.type
_entity_poly.pdbx_seq_one_letter_code
_entity_poly.pdbx_strand_id
1 'polypeptide(L)' 'MQEEGVQSSERRCATAPAEALPSGTPAWITPELVELTQKIWQPYYDTPLTPEDAITILRNASGLLDTLTRR' A
#
# COMPACT_ATOMS: atom_id res chain seq x y z
N MET A 1 -49.45 10.59 -12.44
CA MET A 1 -49.44 9.66 -11.31
C MET A 1 -48.05 9.07 -11.28
N GLN A 2 -47.28 9.43 -10.25
CA GLN A 2 -45.99 8.82 -9.90
C GLN A 2 -46.23 7.33 -9.60
N GLU A 3 -45.23 6.45 -9.74
CA GLU A 3 -44.55 5.69 -8.65
C GLU A 3 -43.29 5.00 -9.26
N GLU A 4 -42.10 5.49 -8.91
CA GLU A 4 -41.11 4.82 -8.04
C GLU A 4 -40.54 3.52 -8.67
N GLY A 5 -39.25 3.40 -9.00
CA GLY A 5 -38.16 3.57 -8.06
C GLY A 5 -37.57 2.21 -7.69
N VAL A 6 -36.91 1.55 -8.65
CA VAL A 6 -35.92 0.49 -8.35
C VAL A 6 -34.65 0.87 -9.10
N GLN A 7 -33.93 1.85 -8.54
CA GLN A 7 -32.49 1.91 -8.74
C GLN A 7 -31.94 0.64 -8.11
N SER A 8 -31.77 -0.39 -8.93
CA SER A 8 -31.06 -1.60 -8.57
C SER A 8 -29.70 -1.15 -8.06
N SER A 9 -29.57 -1.20 -6.75
CA SER A 9 -28.41 -0.78 -6.00
C SER A 9 -27.28 -1.68 -6.44
N GLU A 10 -26.55 -1.23 -7.46
CA GLU A 10 -25.17 -1.59 -7.66
C GLU A 10 -24.51 -1.31 -6.31
N ARG A 11 -24.44 -2.34 -5.48
CA ARG A 11 -23.40 -2.46 -4.47
C ARG A 11 -22.12 -2.46 -5.28
N ARG A 12 -21.69 -1.25 -5.67
CA ARG A 12 -20.29 -0.93 -5.85
C ARG A 12 -19.68 -1.41 -4.55
N CYS A 13 -19.15 -2.62 -4.57
CA CYS A 13 -17.98 -2.91 -3.76
C CYS A 13 -17.00 -1.83 -4.19
N ALA A 14 -17.00 -0.72 -3.45
CA ALA A 14 -15.97 0.26 -3.53
C ALA A 14 -14.73 -0.51 -3.10
N THR A 15 -14.04 -1.09 -4.09
CA THR A 15 -12.61 -1.33 -3.97
C THR A 15 -12.08 0.04 -3.60
N ALA A 16 -11.68 0.18 -2.34
CA ALA A 16 -10.98 1.37 -1.88
C ALA A 16 -9.91 1.67 -2.93
N PRO A 17 -9.73 2.93 -3.35
CA PRO A 17 -8.69 3.24 -4.31
C PRO A 17 -7.40 2.67 -3.74
N ALA A 18 -6.82 1.68 -4.42
CA ALA A 18 -5.48 1.22 -4.14
C ALA A 18 -4.63 2.49 -4.15
N GLU A 19 -4.19 2.93 -2.98
CA GLU A 19 -3.52 4.20 -2.82
C GLU A 19 -2.33 4.18 -3.78
N ALA A 20 -2.41 5.01 -4.82
CA ALA A 20 -1.56 4.85 -5.98
C ALA A 20 -0.11 5.03 -5.52
N LEU A 21 0.67 3.95 -5.60
CA LEU A 21 2.08 4.00 -5.20
C LEU A 21 2.79 5.09 -6.01
N PRO A 22 3.70 5.86 -5.38
CA PRO A 22 4.44 6.90 -6.07
C PRO A 22 5.20 6.33 -7.27
N SER A 23 5.34 7.15 -8.30
CA SER A 23 6.02 6.77 -9.53
C SER A 23 7.48 6.37 -9.25
N GLY A 24 7.93 5.27 -9.85
CA GLY A 24 9.27 4.71 -9.61
C GLY A 24 9.32 3.66 -8.49
N THR A 25 8.17 3.32 -7.88
CA THR A 25 8.09 2.19 -6.95
C THR A 25 8.29 0.86 -7.70
N PRO A 26 9.23 -0.01 -7.26
CA PRO A 26 9.41 -1.34 -7.84
C PRO A 26 8.11 -2.15 -7.89
N ALA A 27 7.88 -2.88 -8.98
CA ALA A 27 6.63 -3.61 -9.22
C ALA A 27 6.29 -4.71 -8.20
N TRP A 28 7.28 -5.18 -7.43
CA TRP A 28 7.07 -6.16 -6.37
C TRP A 28 6.55 -5.54 -5.06
N ILE A 29 6.62 -4.21 -4.91
CA ILE A 29 6.05 -3.50 -3.77
C ILE A 29 4.59 -3.22 -4.07
N THR A 30 3.70 -3.77 -3.25
CA THR A 30 2.25 -3.57 -3.38
C THR A 30 1.75 -2.57 -2.31
N PRO A 31 0.58 -1.94 -2.50
CA PRO A 31 -0.02 -1.06 -1.49
C PRO A 31 -0.23 -1.77 -0.15
N GLU A 32 -0.67 -3.03 -0.18
CA GLU A 32 -0.90 -3.83 1.04
C GLU A 32 0.42 -4.08 1.77
N LEU A 33 1.52 -4.31 1.05
CA LEU A 33 2.84 -4.47 1.64
C LEU A 33 3.33 -3.17 2.29
N VAL A 34 3.05 -2.02 1.67
CA VAL A 34 3.36 -0.70 2.22
C VAL A 34 2.56 -0.43 3.51
N GLU A 35 1.26 -0.71 3.52
CA GLU A 35 0.42 -0.62 4.72
C GLU A 35 0.90 -1.53 5.84
N LEU A 36 1.22 -2.78 5.53
CA LEU A 36 1.74 -3.75 6.50
C LEU A 36 3.09 -3.29 7.06
N THR A 37 3.96 -2.76 6.21
CA THR A 37 5.25 -2.23 6.62
C THR A 37 5.05 -1.05 7.58
N GLN A 38 4.19 -0.09 7.25
CA GLN A 38 3.87 1.02 8.16
C GLN A 38 3.34 0.49 9.49
N LYS A 39 2.36 -0.42 9.48
CA LYS A 39 1.76 -0.96 10.71
C LYS A 39 2.77 -1.67 11.62
N ILE A 40 3.67 -2.45 11.04
CA ILE A 40 4.67 -3.22 11.79
C ILE A 40 5.77 -2.31 12.33
N TRP A 41 6.19 -1.32 11.54
CA TRP A 41 7.35 -0.50 11.86
C TRP A 41 7.00 0.77 12.66
N GLN A 42 5.77 1.29 12.55
CA GLN A 42 5.33 2.50 13.25
C GLN A 42 5.65 2.51 14.76
N PRO A 43 5.50 1.40 15.52
CA PRO A 43 5.83 1.40 16.95
C PRO A 43 7.31 1.68 17.27
N TYR A 44 8.21 1.56 16.29
CA TYR A 44 9.64 1.81 16.45
C TYR A 44 10.06 3.22 16.01
N TYR A 45 9.12 4.04 15.54
CA TYR A 45 9.38 5.42 15.12
C TYR A 45 8.52 6.40 15.95
N ASP A 46 9.16 7.44 16.46
CA ASP A 46 8.47 8.53 17.19
C ASP A 46 7.59 9.39 16.26
N THR A 47 7.90 9.40 14.97
CA THR A 47 7.17 10.17 13.94
C THR A 47 6.31 9.22 13.09
N PRO A 48 5.13 9.64 12.61
CA PRO A 48 4.34 8.85 11.66
C PRO A 48 5.17 8.47 10.43
N LEU A 49 5.25 7.17 10.13
CA LEU A 49 5.87 6.67 8.91
C LEU A 49 4.97 6.99 7.74
N THR A 50 5.55 7.61 6.71
CA THR A 50 4.86 7.86 5.45
C THR A 50 4.90 6.63 4.54
N PRO A 51 4.02 6.54 3.53
CA PRO A 51 4.13 5.53 2.48
C PRO A 51 5.51 5.52 1.80
N GLU A 52 6.11 6.70 1.60
CA GLU A 52 7.45 6.86 1.03
C GLU A 52 8.55 6.27 1.94
N ASP A 53 8.42 6.45 3.26
CA ASP A 53 9.34 5.83 4.23
C ASP A 53 9.25 4.30 4.19
N ALA A 54 8.02 3.77 4.14
CA ALA A 54 7.78 2.33 4.03
C ALA A 54 8.37 1.75 2.74
N ILE A 55 8.19 2.43 1.60
CA ILE A 55 8.82 2.04 0.32
C ILE A 55 10.35 2.07 0.44
N THR A 56 10.91 3.05 1.13
CA THR A 56 12.35 3.16 1.37
C THR A 56 12.88 2.00 2.23
N ILE A 57 12.18 1.65 3.30
CA ILE A 57 12.51 0.48 4.15
C ILE A 57 12.53 -0.79 3.30
N LEU A 58 11.49 -1.02 2.48
CA LEU A 58 11.39 -2.19 1.61
C LEU A 58 12.54 -2.28 0.60
N ARG A 59 12.87 -1.16 -0.07
CA ARG A 59 14.00 -1.10 -1.01
C ARG A 59 15.35 -1.38 -0.35
N ASN A 60 15.56 -0.87 0.86
CA ASN A 60 16.78 -1.12 1.62
C ASN A 60 16.88 -2.60 2.03
N ALA A 61 15.76 -3.20 2.45
CA ALA A 61 15.70 -4.62 2.79
C ALA A 61 16.03 -5.52 1.59
N SER A 62 15.48 -5.23 0.40
CA SER A 62 15.81 -5.98 -0.82
C SER A 62 17.28 -5.81 -1.21
N GLY A 63 17.81 -4.58 -1.17
CA GLY A 63 19.22 -4.32 -1.49
C GLY A 63 20.20 -5.02 -0.53
N LEU A 64 19.85 -5.10 0.75
CA LEU A 64 20.61 -5.88 1.73
C LEU A 64 20.57 -7.38 1.41
N LEU A 65 19.38 -7.92 1.13
CA LEU A 65 19.23 -9.32 0.75
C LEU A 65 20.03 -9.66 -0.52
N ASP A 66 19.96 -8.83 -1.55
CA ASP A 66 20.71 -9.00 -2.80
C ASP A 66 22.22 -9.01 -2.53
N THR A 67 22.70 -8.12 -1.64
CA THR A 67 24.11 -8.07 -1.25
C THR A 67 24.54 -9.34 -0.51
N LEU A 68 23.70 -9.86 0.39
CA LEU A 68 24.00 -11.06 1.18
C LEU A 68 23.92 -12.35 0.37
N THR A 69 23.08 -12.38 -0.68
CA THR A 69 22.85 -13.56 -1.53
C THR A 69 23.77 -13.64 -2.73
N ARG A 70 24.44 -12.54 -3.09
CA ARG A 70 25.52 -12.49 -4.08
C ARG A 70 26.79 -13.12 -3.50
N ARG A 71 26.79 -14.45 -3.35
CA ARG A 71 27.95 -15.30 -3.07
C ARG A 71 28.47 -15.96 -4.33
#